data_AF-A0A9R1NR35-F1
#
_entry.id   AF-A0A9R1NR35-F1
#
_cell.length_a   1.000
_cell.length_b   1.000
_cell.length_c   1.000
_cell.angle_alpha   90.00
_cell.angle_beta   90.00
_cell.angle_gamma   90.00
#
_symmetry.space_group_name_H-M   'P 1'
#
loop_
_entity.id
_entity.type
_entity.pdbx_description
1 polymer ?
#
loop_
_entity_poly.entity_id
_entity_poly.type
_entity_poly.pdbx_seq_one_letter_code
_entity_poly.pdbx_strand_id
1 'polypeptide(L)'
;MRRVGCTVVICPVVAVIQWAQEIERHTAKGSARVLLYHGARRGSQKYDFDAFDFVVTTYSTIEADYRKHIMPPKIRCDYCNKQFYPEKLKIHLRYYCGPDALRTEKQAKQESKKWADTKGKGKGKRKSGIEEEEEDFEELGSKSRGKSPLHSVRWERIILDEAHFIKDRRCNTARAVFALESEYKWALSGTPLQNRVGELYSLIRFLQIFPYSNYFCKDCDCQILDTNMKKKCDCGHSSVRHFCWWNKYIATPILYGSASFEGRRAMTLLKEKVLKGIVLRRTKIGRAADLALPPKTVTLRRDSFDRNEMEFYEALYTQSCTQFDSYVVAGTLLNNYAHIFDLLTRLRQAVDHPYLVAFSKTAESQEGCKNQQNGPMESQCGICHELAEDVVVTSCDHVFCKTCLMEYSATLGNVSCPSCSNPLTVDLTTENSRRKVPANLKGGKRSGILGRLQSLADFKTSTKIDALVSWITWSAVVCS
;
A
#
# COMPACT_ATOMS: atom_id res chain seq x y z
N MET A 1 -21.29 13.93 -15.37
CA MET A 1 -20.09 13.49 -16.12
C MET A 1 -20.50 13.16 -17.55
N ARG A 2 -19.60 13.29 -18.53
CA ARG A 2 -19.80 12.76 -19.89
C ARG A 2 -19.88 11.23 -19.79
N ARG A 3 -20.91 10.62 -20.38
CA ARG A 3 -21.01 9.15 -20.49
C ARG A 3 -20.19 8.69 -21.68
N VAL A 4 -19.46 7.59 -21.50
CA VAL A 4 -18.61 6.98 -22.51
C VAL A 4 -19.02 5.52 -22.63
N GLY A 5 -19.31 5.06 -23.86
CA GLY A 5 -19.65 3.66 -24.18
C GLY A 5 -18.43 2.72 -24.15
N CYS A 6 -17.60 2.86 -23.11
CA CYS A 6 -16.31 2.20 -23.01
C CYS A 6 -16.22 1.36 -21.73
N THR A 7 -15.56 0.21 -21.83
CA THR A 7 -15.25 -0.65 -20.70
C THR A 7 -13.85 -0.37 -20.17
N VAL A 8 -13.74 0.01 -18.90
CA VAL A 8 -12.43 0.14 -18.23
C VAL A 8 -12.09 -1.14 -17.45
N VAL A 9 -10.91 -1.68 -17.72
CA VAL A 9 -10.34 -2.85 -17.05
C VAL A 9 -9.21 -2.39 -16.15
N ILE A 10 -9.29 -2.74 -14.86
CA ILE A 10 -8.32 -2.39 -13.84
C ILE A 10 -7.66 -3.67 -13.38
N CYS A 11 -6.37 -3.83 -13.68
CA CYS A 11 -5.65 -5.06 -13.42
C CYS A 11 -4.26 -4.81 -12.78
N PRO A 12 -3.61 -5.85 -12.23
CA PRO A 12 -2.21 -5.77 -11.85
C PRO A 12 -1.32 -5.42 -13.05
N VAL A 13 -0.17 -4.76 -12.82
CA VAL A 13 0.73 -4.31 -13.90
C VAL A 13 1.14 -5.47 -14.82
N VAL A 14 1.36 -6.66 -14.26
CA VAL A 14 1.75 -7.88 -14.99
C VAL A 14 0.66 -8.38 -15.95
N ALA A 15 -0.61 -8.06 -15.69
CA ALA A 15 -1.75 -8.54 -16.47
C ALA A 15 -2.15 -7.57 -17.59
N VAL A 16 -1.58 -6.36 -17.65
CA VAL A 16 -1.98 -5.33 -18.63
C VAL A 16 -1.78 -5.81 -20.07
N ILE A 17 -0.60 -6.36 -20.37
CA ILE A 17 -0.28 -6.86 -21.71
C ILE A 17 -1.12 -8.10 -22.02
N GLN A 18 -1.30 -8.99 -21.05
CA GLN A 18 -2.13 -10.19 -21.19
C GLN A 18 -3.58 -9.83 -21.54
N TRP A 19 -4.18 -8.85 -20.87
CA TRP A 19 -5.53 -8.37 -21.18
C TRP A 19 -5.62 -7.83 -22.62
N ALA A 20 -4.63 -7.05 -23.04
CA ALA A 20 -4.61 -6.52 -24.40
C ALA A 20 -4.56 -7.64 -25.46
N GLN A 21 -3.68 -8.62 -25.25
CA GLN A 21 -3.52 -9.78 -26.13
C GLN A 21 -4.77 -10.66 -26.17
N GLU A 22 -5.39 -10.92 -25.02
CA GLU A 22 -6.58 -11.77 -24.94
C GLU A 22 -7.80 -11.08 -25.57
N ILE A 23 -7.95 -9.76 -25.43
CA ILE A 23 -9.00 -9.01 -26.15
C ILE A 23 -8.78 -9.12 -27.66
N GLU A 24 -7.57 -8.89 -28.15
CA GLU A 24 -7.25 -9.00 -29.58
C GLU A 24 -7.47 -10.42 -30.12
N ARG A 25 -7.09 -11.44 -29.34
CA ARG A 25 -7.24 -12.86 -29.70
C ARG A 25 -8.69 -13.30 -29.78
N HIS A 26 -9.54 -12.78 -28.90
CA HIS A 26 -10.94 -13.20 -28.77
C HIS A 26 -11.95 -12.24 -29.41
N THR A 27 -11.47 -11.24 -30.16
CA THR A 27 -12.31 -10.33 -30.95
C THR A 27 -11.95 -10.42 -32.44
N ALA A 28 -12.89 -10.03 -33.30
CA ALA A 28 -12.61 -9.98 -34.73
C ALA A 28 -11.56 -8.89 -35.00
N LYS A 29 -10.68 -9.11 -35.98
CA LYS A 29 -9.62 -8.14 -36.30
C LYS A 29 -10.22 -6.77 -36.63
N GLY A 30 -9.77 -5.74 -35.91
CA GLY A 30 -10.25 -4.36 -36.08
C GLY A 30 -11.60 -4.04 -35.45
N SER A 31 -12.28 -5.00 -34.77
CA SER A 31 -13.57 -4.75 -34.14
C SER A 31 -13.49 -4.16 -32.74
N ALA A 32 -12.34 -4.30 -32.06
CA ALA A 32 -12.13 -3.78 -30.71
C ALA A 32 -10.92 -2.85 -30.66
N ARG A 33 -11.13 -1.61 -30.23
CA ARG A 33 -10.08 -0.61 -30.05
C ARG A 33 -9.70 -0.57 -28.57
N VAL A 34 -8.46 -0.92 -28.28
CA VAL A 34 -7.94 -1.02 -26.91
C VAL A 34 -6.94 0.11 -26.64
N LEU A 35 -7.16 0.88 -25.58
CA LEU A 35 -6.23 1.87 -25.06
C LEU A 35 -5.50 1.34 -23.83
N LEU A 36 -4.18 1.34 -23.86
CA LEU A 36 -3.33 1.05 -22.70
C LEU A 36 -3.05 2.33 -21.92
N TYR A 37 -3.81 2.57 -20.86
CA TYR A 37 -3.63 3.71 -19.96
C TYR A 37 -2.74 3.33 -18.77
N HIS A 38 -1.43 3.13 -19.02
CA HIS A 38 -0.40 2.94 -17.99
C HIS A 38 0.92 3.68 -18.33
N GLY A 39 1.87 3.78 -17.39
CA GLY A 39 3.17 4.47 -17.56
C GLY A 39 3.21 5.99 -17.31
N ALA A 40 4.42 6.57 -17.34
CA ALA A 40 4.69 7.96 -16.96
C ALA A 40 4.31 9.01 -18.02
N ARG A 41 4.14 8.62 -19.30
CA ARG A 41 3.86 9.55 -20.41
C ARG A 41 2.40 10.01 -20.51
N ARG A 42 1.52 9.54 -19.61
CA ARG A 42 0.07 9.82 -19.64
C ARG A 42 -0.30 11.28 -19.36
N GLY A 43 0.51 11.99 -18.58
CA GLY A 43 0.16 13.33 -18.09
C GLY A 43 0.12 14.43 -19.15
N SER A 44 0.69 14.19 -20.33
CA SER A 44 0.84 15.19 -21.40
C SER A 44 -0.17 15.04 -22.54
N GLN A 45 -0.95 13.96 -22.56
CA GLN A 45 -1.83 13.62 -23.67
C GLN A 45 -3.30 13.79 -23.26
N LYS A 46 -4.07 14.50 -24.09
CA LYS A 46 -5.54 14.51 -23.97
C LYS A 46 -6.05 13.19 -24.55
N TYR A 47 -6.80 12.44 -23.76
CA TYR A 47 -7.42 11.19 -24.19
C TYR A 47 -8.89 11.45 -24.54
N ASP A 48 -9.29 11.04 -25.73
CA ASP A 48 -10.69 10.91 -26.09
C ASP A 48 -11.12 9.46 -25.89
N PHE A 49 -11.77 9.18 -24.75
CA PHE A 49 -12.15 7.81 -24.40
C PHE A 49 -13.29 7.25 -25.27
N ASP A 50 -14.06 8.11 -25.95
CA ASP A 50 -15.12 7.66 -26.88
C ASP A 50 -14.54 7.01 -28.15
N ALA A 51 -13.25 7.22 -28.43
CA ALA A 51 -12.56 6.57 -29.54
C ALA A 51 -12.15 5.12 -29.25
N PHE A 52 -12.40 4.60 -28.04
CA PHE A 52 -11.97 3.28 -27.62
C PHE A 52 -13.11 2.49 -26.99
N ASP A 53 -13.12 1.18 -27.22
CA ASP A 53 -14.13 0.28 -26.67
C ASP A 53 -13.64 -0.29 -25.32
N PHE A 54 -12.31 -0.44 -25.18
CA PHE A 54 -11.65 -0.88 -23.95
C PHE A 54 -10.53 0.08 -23.52
N VAL A 55 -10.46 0.38 -22.23
CA VAL A 55 -9.33 1.07 -21.60
C VAL A 55 -8.75 0.16 -20.53
N VAL A 56 -7.52 -0.29 -20.71
CA VAL A 56 -6.81 -1.13 -19.73
C VAL A 56 -5.87 -0.26 -18.90
N THR A 57 -6.02 -0.30 -17.59
CA THR A 57 -5.21 0.46 -16.64
C THR A 57 -4.86 -0.35 -15.40
N THR A 58 -4.04 0.24 -14.52
CA THR A 58 -3.54 -0.42 -13.31
C THR A 58 -4.07 0.23 -12.05
N TYR A 59 -4.16 -0.55 -10.97
CA TYR A 59 -4.50 -0.04 -9.64
C TYR A 59 -3.61 1.14 -9.21
N SER A 60 -2.30 1.02 -9.41
CA SER A 60 -1.32 2.07 -9.11
C SER A 60 -1.54 3.35 -9.93
N THR A 61 -2.00 3.23 -11.16
CA THR A 61 -2.27 4.36 -12.05
C THR A 61 -3.48 5.15 -11.57
N ILE A 62 -4.58 4.46 -11.29
CA ILE A 62 -5.82 5.09 -10.80
C ILE A 62 -5.56 5.77 -9.46
N GLU A 63 -4.83 5.11 -8.57
CA GLU A 63 -4.46 5.67 -7.28
C GLU A 63 -3.59 6.93 -7.42
N ALA A 64 -2.57 6.90 -8.27
CA ALA A 64 -1.70 8.05 -8.52
C ALA A 64 -2.50 9.25 -9.06
N ASP A 65 -3.39 8.99 -10.03
CA ASP A 65 -4.27 10.02 -10.61
C ASP A 65 -5.25 10.58 -9.56
N TYR A 66 -5.81 9.72 -8.71
CA TYR A 66 -6.70 10.12 -7.61
C TYR A 66 -5.99 10.99 -6.57
N ARG A 67 -4.78 10.59 -6.15
CA ARG A 67 -3.96 11.37 -5.20
C ARG A 67 -3.59 12.74 -5.76
N LYS A 68 -3.31 12.84 -7.07
CA LYS A 68 -2.86 14.07 -7.71
C LYS A 68 -4.00 15.07 -7.98
N HIS A 69 -5.17 14.57 -8.34
CA HIS A 69 -6.27 15.39 -8.87
C HIS A 69 -7.48 15.49 -7.95
N ILE A 70 -7.74 14.51 -7.09
CA ILE A 70 -8.98 14.46 -6.30
C ILE A 70 -8.72 14.67 -4.81
N MET A 71 -7.59 14.19 -4.28
CA MET A 71 -7.23 14.46 -2.90
C MET A 71 -6.82 15.93 -2.72
N PRO A 72 -7.20 16.56 -1.59
CA PRO A 72 -6.77 17.92 -1.29
C PRO A 72 -5.23 17.96 -1.20
N PRO A 73 -4.60 19.04 -1.72
CA PRO A 73 -3.16 19.17 -1.65
C PRO A 73 -2.72 19.20 -0.19
N LYS A 74 -1.53 18.64 0.08
CA LYS A 74 -0.94 18.75 1.42
C LYS A 74 -0.48 20.20 1.63
N ILE A 75 -0.90 20.78 2.75
CA ILE A 75 -0.54 22.13 3.19
C ILE A 75 0.66 22.01 4.14
N ARG A 76 1.63 22.92 4.01
CA ARG A 76 2.78 23.00 4.93
C ARG A 76 2.32 23.64 6.24
N CYS A 77 2.74 23.09 7.38
CA CYS A 77 2.56 23.71 8.69
C CYS A 77 3.56 24.85 8.87
N ASP A 78 3.08 26.03 9.28
CA ASP A 78 3.91 27.23 9.42
C ASP A 78 4.97 27.12 10.54
N TYR A 79 4.76 26.23 11.51
CA TYR A 79 5.64 26.08 12.68
C TYR A 79 6.71 24.98 12.53
N CYS A 80 6.43 23.91 11.80
CA CYS A 80 7.35 22.77 11.67
C CYS A 80 7.71 22.42 10.22
N ASN A 81 7.19 23.16 9.24
CA ASN A 81 7.39 22.96 7.80
C ASN A 81 6.97 21.57 7.25
N LYS A 82 6.35 20.71 8.08
CA LYS A 82 5.83 19.40 7.66
C LYS A 82 4.55 19.57 6.86
N GLN A 83 4.34 18.69 5.87
CA GLN A 83 3.18 18.72 4.98
C GLN A 83 2.08 17.77 5.46
N PHE A 84 0.86 18.30 5.62
CA PHE A 84 -0.30 17.56 6.09
C PHE A 84 -1.52 17.78 5.18
N TYR A 85 -2.41 16.80 5.13
CA TYR A 85 -3.76 17.06 4.60
C TYR A 85 -4.50 18.04 5.52
N PRO A 86 -5.40 18.90 5.01
CA PRO A 86 -6.05 19.95 5.80
C PRO A 86 -6.65 19.46 7.13
N GLU A 87 -7.35 18.32 7.12
CA GLU A 87 -7.93 17.74 8.35
C GLU A 87 -6.86 17.28 9.35
N LYS A 88 -5.77 16.67 8.86
CA LYS A 88 -4.64 16.26 9.71
C LYS A 88 -3.84 17.47 10.20
N LEU A 89 -3.77 18.55 9.43
CA LEU A 89 -3.13 19.79 9.82
C LEU A 89 -3.85 20.42 11.01
N LYS A 90 -5.20 20.45 10.99
CA LYS A 90 -6.00 20.92 12.13
C LYS A 90 -5.70 20.13 13.41
N ILE A 91 -5.60 18.81 13.32
CA ILE A 91 -5.24 17.95 14.46
C ILE A 91 -3.78 18.20 14.90
N HIS A 92 -2.86 18.34 13.94
CA HIS A 92 -1.45 18.61 14.21
C HIS A 92 -1.27 19.94 14.93
N LEU A 93 -1.92 21.01 14.46
CA LEU A 93 -1.87 22.33 15.09
C LEU A 93 -2.51 22.34 16.48
N ARG A 94 -3.57 21.56 16.68
CA ARG A 94 -4.28 21.52 17.96
C ARG A 94 -3.52 20.78 19.07
N TYR A 95 -2.79 19.72 18.74
CA TYR A 95 -2.23 18.80 19.76
C TYR A 95 -0.71 18.68 19.73
N TYR A 96 -0.05 19.04 18.62
CA TYR A 96 1.37 18.74 18.44
C TYR A 96 2.21 20.00 18.16
N CYS A 97 1.70 21.00 17.46
CA CYS A 97 2.52 22.10 16.93
C CYS A 97 1.80 23.45 16.94
N GLY A 98 2.50 24.55 17.22
CA GLY A 98 1.90 25.88 17.37
C GLY A 98 1.84 26.35 18.83
N PRO A 99 1.60 27.65 19.06
CA PRO A 99 1.64 28.29 20.38
C PRO A 99 0.55 27.78 21.33
N ASP A 100 -0.61 27.39 20.80
CA ASP A 100 -1.79 26.99 21.59
C ASP A 100 -2.02 25.46 21.61
N ALA A 101 -1.01 24.66 21.27
CA ALA A 101 -1.15 23.21 21.20
C ALA A 101 -1.36 22.58 22.59
N LEU A 102 -2.45 21.83 22.77
CA LEU A 102 -2.80 21.11 24.01
C LEU A 102 -1.95 19.83 24.13
N ARG A 103 -0.73 20.00 24.64
CA ARG A 103 0.27 18.92 24.79
C ARG A 103 0.06 18.18 26.10
N THR A 104 0.12 16.86 26.05
CA THR A 104 0.17 16.03 27.26
C THR A 104 1.53 16.18 27.95
N GLU A 105 1.60 15.96 29.27
CA GLU A 105 2.86 16.09 30.04
C GLU A 105 4.02 15.24 29.48
N LYS A 106 3.72 14.06 28.89
CA LYS A 106 4.72 13.20 28.24
C LYS A 106 5.26 13.81 26.95
N GLN A 107 4.40 14.49 26.17
CA GLN A 107 4.78 15.19 24.94
C GLN A 107 5.53 16.51 25.23
N ALA A 108 5.16 17.22 26.30
CA ALA A 108 5.85 18.45 26.72
C ALA A 108 7.30 18.18 27.17
N LYS A 109 7.56 17.03 27.81
CA LYS A 109 8.90 16.63 28.28
C LYS A 109 9.88 16.33 27.13
N GLN A 110 9.40 15.82 25.98
CA GLN A 110 10.25 15.53 24.81
C GLN A 110 10.79 16.78 24.09
N GLU A 111 10.10 17.93 24.19
CA GLU A 111 10.51 19.16 23.48
C GLU A 111 11.22 20.20 24.35
N SER A 112 11.23 20.08 25.68
CA SER A 112 11.90 21.05 26.57
C SER A 112 13.39 21.27 26.25
N LYS A 113 14.05 20.33 25.57
CA LYS A 113 15.43 20.47 25.07
C LYS A 113 15.59 21.21 23.74
N LYS A 114 14.55 21.32 22.90
CA LYS A 114 14.65 21.98 21.57
C LYS A 114 14.21 23.44 21.56
N TRP A 115 13.35 23.86 22.49
CA TRP A 115 12.80 25.22 22.53
C TRP A 115 13.63 26.22 23.37
N ALA A 116 14.65 25.75 24.10
CA ALA A 116 15.50 26.63 24.91
C ALA A 116 16.48 27.48 24.07
N ASP A 117 16.87 27.01 22.89
CA ASP A 117 17.91 27.65 22.05
C ASP A 117 17.41 28.80 21.17
N THR A 118 16.11 29.11 21.17
CA THR A 118 15.53 30.18 20.34
C THR A 118 14.94 31.33 21.17
N LYS A 119 15.58 31.68 22.29
CA LYS A 119 15.27 32.91 23.05
C LYS A 119 16.42 33.92 23.00
N GLY A 120 16.63 34.48 21.81
CA GLY A 120 17.39 35.71 21.61
C GLY A 120 16.44 36.89 21.33
N LYS A 121 16.17 37.70 22.37
CA LYS A 121 15.71 39.10 22.33
C LYS A 121 14.51 39.48 21.44
N GLY A 122 13.35 39.62 22.07
CA GLY A 122 12.22 40.44 21.59
C GLY A 122 11.32 40.84 22.75
N LYS A 123 11.38 42.11 23.17
CA LYS A 123 10.64 42.66 24.32
C LYS A 123 9.13 42.56 24.09
N GLY A 124 8.41 42.09 25.11
CA GLY A 124 6.97 41.97 25.09
C GLY A 124 6.21 43.29 25.17
N LYS A 125 4.97 43.25 24.70
CA LYS A 125 3.88 44.08 25.23
C LYS A 125 2.71 43.14 25.50
N ARG A 126 2.43 42.91 26.79
CA ARG A 126 1.23 42.22 27.28
C ARG A 126 0.01 43.10 26.95
N LYS A 127 -1.03 42.52 26.34
CA LYS A 127 -2.39 43.02 26.45
C LYS A 127 -3.28 41.85 26.85
N SER A 128 -3.79 41.92 28.07
CA SER A 128 -4.78 41.03 28.66
C SER A 128 -6.16 41.36 28.08
N GLY A 129 -6.92 40.34 27.72
CA GLY A 129 -8.32 40.43 27.33
C GLY A 129 -8.77 39.08 26.78
N ILE A 130 -9.52 38.34 27.59
CA ILE A 130 -10.24 37.14 27.18
C ILE A 130 -11.58 37.64 26.64
N GLU A 131 -11.80 37.48 25.34
CA GLU A 131 -13.14 37.37 24.75
C GLU A 131 -13.09 36.19 23.76
N GLU A 132 -13.95 35.21 23.98
CA GLU A 132 -14.11 34.04 23.12
C GLU A 132 -14.87 34.48 21.86
N GLU A 133 -14.15 34.73 20.77
CA GLU A 133 -14.72 34.85 19.44
C GLU A 133 -14.38 33.58 18.64
N GLU A 134 -15.40 32.78 18.34
CA GLU A 134 -15.33 31.73 17.30
C GLU A 134 -15.20 32.43 15.94
N GLU A 135 -14.00 32.88 15.58
CA GLU A 135 -13.72 33.31 14.22
C GLU A 135 -13.65 32.08 13.31
N ASP A 136 -14.69 31.94 12.48
CA ASP A 136 -14.69 31.06 11.32
C ASP A 136 -13.46 31.39 10.46
N PHE A 137 -12.46 30.51 10.49
CA PHE A 137 -11.27 30.62 9.64
C PHE A 137 -11.71 30.45 8.18
N GLU A 138 -11.97 31.57 7.51
CA GLU A 138 -12.37 31.65 6.12
C GLU A 138 -11.44 30.82 5.23
N GLU A 139 -12.06 30.08 4.32
CA GLU A 139 -11.43 29.22 3.33
C GLU A 139 -10.34 29.97 2.53
N LEU A 140 -9.08 29.83 2.94
CA LEU A 140 -7.94 30.17 2.08
C LEU A 140 -7.99 29.27 0.84
N GLY A 141 -8.51 29.86 -0.25
CA GLY A 141 -8.92 29.25 -1.50
C GLY A 141 -8.02 28.12 -2.01
N SER A 142 -8.47 26.89 -1.78
CA SER A 142 -7.95 25.71 -2.46
C SER A 142 -8.54 25.65 -3.87
N LYS A 143 -7.85 26.21 -4.87
CA LYS A 143 -8.17 25.96 -6.28
C LYS A 143 -8.19 24.44 -6.52
N SER A 144 -9.37 23.85 -6.71
CA SER A 144 -9.52 22.44 -7.04
C SER A 144 -8.76 22.15 -8.32
N ARG A 145 -7.65 21.40 -8.24
CA ARG A 145 -7.07 20.77 -9.43
C ARG A 145 -8.15 19.85 -9.97
N GLY A 146 -8.66 20.08 -11.18
CA GLY A 146 -9.85 19.39 -11.69
C GLY A 146 -9.78 17.86 -11.64
N LYS A 147 -10.93 17.19 -11.83
CA LYS A 147 -11.05 15.71 -11.82
C LYS A 147 -10.01 15.06 -12.75
N SER A 148 -9.45 13.92 -12.33
CA SER A 148 -8.51 13.17 -13.19
C SER A 148 -9.21 12.69 -14.47
N PRO A 149 -8.49 12.42 -15.57
CA PRO A 149 -9.10 11.97 -16.82
C PRO A 149 -10.02 10.75 -16.66
N LEU A 150 -9.61 9.75 -15.87
CA LEU A 150 -10.42 8.55 -15.61
C LEU A 150 -11.64 8.80 -14.72
N HIS A 151 -11.59 9.84 -13.88
CA HIS A 151 -12.67 10.20 -12.95
C HIS A 151 -13.52 11.37 -13.46
N SER A 152 -13.28 11.90 -14.66
CA SER A 152 -14.10 12.95 -15.27
C SER A 152 -15.20 12.38 -16.15
N VAL A 153 -15.09 11.10 -16.50
CA VAL A 153 -16.02 10.33 -17.35
C VAL A 153 -16.79 9.31 -16.54
N ARG A 154 -18.02 9.03 -17.00
CA ARG A 154 -18.85 7.92 -16.52
C ARG A 154 -18.72 6.76 -17.49
N TRP A 155 -18.16 5.66 -17.00
CA TRP A 155 -17.89 4.46 -17.79
C TRP A 155 -19.16 3.64 -18.02
N GLU A 156 -19.23 2.91 -19.11
CA GLU A 156 -20.29 1.91 -19.29
C GLU A 156 -20.07 0.75 -18.31
N ARG A 157 -18.86 0.21 -18.28
CA ARG A 157 -18.50 -0.93 -17.44
C ARG A 157 -17.14 -0.77 -16.79
N ILE A 158 -17.03 -1.13 -15.52
CA ILE A 158 -15.75 -1.27 -14.81
C ILE A 158 -15.54 -2.76 -14.50
N ILE A 159 -14.36 -3.29 -14.86
CA ILE A 159 -13.94 -4.64 -14.52
C ILE A 159 -12.71 -4.53 -13.62
N LEU A 160 -12.78 -5.12 -12.43
CA LEU A 160 -11.63 -5.30 -11.56
C LEU A 160 -11.09 -6.71 -11.74
N ASP A 161 -9.85 -6.82 -12.20
CA ASP A 161 -9.10 -8.06 -12.19
C ASP A 161 -8.27 -8.17 -10.91
N GLU A 162 -8.19 -9.36 -10.35
CA GLU A 162 -7.72 -9.61 -8.99
C GLU A 162 -8.29 -8.61 -7.97
N ALA A 163 -9.61 -8.57 -7.86
CA ALA A 163 -10.33 -7.57 -7.05
C ALA A 163 -9.94 -7.54 -5.55
N HIS A 164 -9.20 -8.55 -5.06
CA HIS A 164 -8.62 -8.53 -3.71
C HIS A 164 -7.62 -7.37 -3.47
N PHE A 165 -7.14 -6.69 -4.52
CA PHE A 165 -6.34 -5.47 -4.41
C PHE A 165 -7.07 -4.32 -3.71
N ILE A 166 -8.40 -4.30 -3.71
CA ILE A 166 -9.21 -3.30 -3.00
C ILE A 166 -9.78 -3.81 -1.68
N LYS A 167 -9.22 -4.86 -1.06
CA LYS A 167 -9.79 -5.50 0.16
C LYS A 167 -10.00 -4.56 1.35
N ASP A 168 -9.20 -3.51 1.49
CA ASP A 168 -9.38 -2.49 2.54
C ASP A 168 -10.00 -1.21 1.96
N ARG A 169 -11.24 -0.91 2.38
CA ARG A 169 -11.96 0.31 1.97
C ARG A 169 -11.25 1.61 2.32
N ARG A 170 -10.32 1.60 3.29
CA ARG A 170 -9.60 2.79 3.77
C ARG A 170 -8.38 3.11 2.92
N CYS A 171 -7.85 2.14 2.16
CA CYS A 171 -6.67 2.38 1.35
C CYS A 171 -6.99 3.35 0.20
N ASN A 172 -5.97 4.10 -0.22
CA ASN A 172 -6.12 5.08 -1.29
C ASN A 172 -6.51 4.43 -2.62
N THR A 173 -6.02 3.22 -2.90
CA THR A 173 -6.39 2.43 -4.07
C THR A 173 -7.90 2.15 -4.11
N ALA A 174 -8.49 1.65 -3.02
CA ALA A 174 -9.92 1.38 -2.93
C ALA A 174 -10.74 2.66 -3.06
N ARG A 175 -10.34 3.74 -2.36
CA ARG A 175 -10.99 5.06 -2.47
C ARG A 175 -10.97 5.61 -3.89
N ALA A 176 -9.87 5.43 -4.60
CA ALA A 176 -9.73 5.84 -5.99
C ALA A 176 -10.68 5.05 -6.89
N VAL A 177 -10.71 3.72 -6.76
CA VAL A 177 -11.63 2.86 -7.51
C VAL A 177 -13.11 3.18 -7.18
N PHE A 178 -13.44 3.45 -5.93
CA PHE A 178 -14.81 3.80 -5.51
C PHE A 178 -15.29 5.14 -6.05
N ALA A 179 -14.37 6.05 -6.40
CA ALA A 179 -14.68 7.34 -6.97
C ALA A 179 -14.99 7.27 -8.47
N LEU A 180 -14.80 6.11 -9.12
CA LEU A 180 -15.20 5.90 -10.51
C LEU A 180 -16.71 5.68 -10.61
N GLU A 181 -17.33 6.36 -11.57
CA GLU A 181 -18.75 6.22 -11.89
C GLU A 181 -18.93 5.26 -13.07
N SER A 182 -19.84 4.30 -12.95
CA SER A 182 -20.21 3.40 -14.05
C SER A 182 -21.64 2.87 -13.98
N GLU A 183 -22.12 2.27 -15.08
CA GLU A 183 -23.41 1.58 -15.13
C GLU A 183 -23.30 0.12 -14.71
N TYR A 184 -22.29 -0.59 -15.21
CA TYR A 184 -22.02 -1.98 -14.86
C TYR A 184 -20.69 -2.12 -14.10
N LYS A 185 -20.62 -3.07 -13.18
CA LYS A 185 -19.42 -3.34 -12.37
C LYS A 185 -19.21 -4.83 -12.20
N TRP A 186 -17.99 -5.28 -12.48
CA TRP A 186 -17.56 -6.66 -12.37
C TRP A 186 -16.30 -6.74 -11.50
N ALA A 187 -16.23 -7.77 -10.66
CA ALA A 187 -15.08 -8.06 -9.83
C ALA A 187 -14.67 -9.52 -10.08
N LEU A 188 -13.48 -9.70 -10.65
CA LEU A 188 -12.86 -10.98 -10.93
C LEU A 188 -11.80 -11.25 -9.86
N SER A 189 -11.91 -12.37 -9.15
CA SER A 189 -10.85 -12.83 -8.26
C SER A 189 -10.96 -14.32 -7.99
N GLY A 190 -9.83 -15.02 -8.00
CA GLY A 190 -9.77 -16.42 -7.58
C GLY A 190 -9.99 -16.62 -6.07
N THR A 191 -9.68 -15.60 -5.26
CA THR A 191 -9.73 -15.64 -3.79
C THR A 191 -10.47 -14.42 -3.22
N PRO A 192 -11.80 -14.32 -3.38
CA PRO A 192 -12.57 -13.14 -2.97
C PRO A 192 -12.60 -12.89 -1.44
N LEU A 193 -12.25 -13.90 -0.64
CA LEU A 193 -12.13 -13.82 0.81
C LEU A 193 -10.76 -14.40 1.21
N GLN A 194 -9.87 -13.59 1.79
CA GLN A 194 -8.54 -14.03 2.22
C GLN A 194 -8.48 -14.24 3.73
N ASN A 195 -8.64 -13.16 4.51
CA ASN A 195 -8.36 -13.18 5.94
C ASN A 195 -9.60 -12.91 6.81
N ARG A 196 -10.46 -11.97 6.38
CA ARG A 196 -11.56 -11.47 7.23
C ARG A 196 -12.81 -11.20 6.40
N VAL A 197 -13.98 -11.45 6.99
CA VAL A 197 -15.28 -11.16 6.35
C VAL A 197 -15.45 -9.66 6.04
N GLY A 198 -14.73 -8.79 6.74
CA GLY A 198 -14.67 -7.36 6.43
C GLY A 198 -14.09 -7.04 5.04
N GLU A 199 -13.25 -7.91 4.47
CA GLU A 199 -12.66 -7.71 3.14
C GLU A 199 -13.73 -7.79 2.03
N LEU A 200 -14.75 -8.64 2.22
CA LEU A 200 -15.88 -8.77 1.29
C LEU A 200 -16.71 -7.49 1.20
N TYR A 201 -16.80 -6.72 2.30
CA TYR A 201 -17.55 -5.46 2.28
C TYR A 201 -17.00 -4.50 1.23
N SER A 202 -15.68 -4.47 1.03
CA SER A 202 -15.07 -3.57 0.06
C SER A 202 -15.54 -3.87 -1.37
N LEU A 203 -15.68 -5.15 -1.72
CA LEU A 203 -16.23 -5.59 -3.00
C LEU A 203 -17.73 -5.29 -3.12
N ILE A 204 -18.51 -5.56 -2.07
CA ILE A 204 -19.95 -5.25 -2.04
C ILE A 204 -20.19 -3.74 -2.19
N ARG A 205 -19.35 -2.91 -1.54
CA ARG A 205 -19.36 -1.46 -1.66
C ARG A 205 -18.97 -1.01 -3.07
N PHE A 206 -17.96 -1.63 -3.70
CA PHE A 206 -17.63 -1.35 -5.09
C PHE A 206 -18.81 -1.60 -6.02
N LEU A 207 -19.41 -2.79 -5.91
CA LEU A 207 -20.55 -3.24 -6.72
C LEU A 207 -21.85 -2.48 -6.39
N GLN A 208 -21.90 -1.69 -5.32
CA GLN A 208 -23.04 -0.87 -4.90
C GLN A 208 -24.34 -1.67 -4.74
N ILE A 209 -24.23 -2.87 -4.15
CA ILE A 209 -25.35 -3.78 -4.03
C ILE A 209 -26.24 -3.34 -2.89
N PHE A 210 -27.49 -3.00 -3.21
CA PHE A 210 -28.49 -2.63 -2.23
C PHE A 210 -29.12 -3.89 -1.60
N PRO A 211 -29.40 -3.91 -0.28
CA PRO A 211 -29.10 -2.90 0.74
C PRO A 211 -27.70 -3.02 1.37
N TYR A 212 -26.92 -4.04 0.97
CA TYR A 212 -25.74 -4.50 1.69
C TYR A 212 -24.57 -3.50 1.74
N SER A 213 -24.46 -2.63 0.74
CA SER A 213 -23.41 -1.62 0.62
C SER A 213 -23.66 -0.35 1.44
N ASN A 214 -24.91 -0.09 1.82
CA ASN A 214 -25.36 1.20 2.35
C ASN A 214 -25.26 1.33 3.88
N TYR A 215 -25.23 2.57 4.33
CA TYR A 215 -25.47 3.02 5.69
C TYR A 215 -26.93 3.49 5.80
N PHE A 216 -27.55 3.15 6.92
CA PHE A 216 -28.93 3.51 7.23
C PHE A 216 -28.99 4.31 8.53
N CYS A 217 -29.95 5.23 8.65
CA CYS A 217 -30.26 5.86 9.93
C CYS A 217 -31.30 5.05 10.70
N LYS A 218 -31.32 5.21 12.02
CA LYS A 218 -32.33 4.61 12.90
C LYS A 218 -33.64 5.38 12.92
N ASP A 219 -33.60 6.69 12.67
CA ASP A 219 -34.76 7.59 12.84
C ASP A 219 -35.39 8.02 11.51
N CYS A 220 -34.77 7.70 10.38
CA CYS A 220 -35.31 8.01 9.06
C CYS A 220 -34.80 7.03 8.00
N ASP A 221 -35.45 7.04 6.84
CA ASP A 221 -35.15 6.16 5.70
C ASP A 221 -33.95 6.63 4.85
N CYS A 222 -33.02 7.39 5.43
CA CYS A 222 -31.87 7.86 4.67
C CYS A 222 -30.92 6.70 4.32
N GLN A 223 -30.35 6.77 3.13
CA GLN A 223 -29.48 5.72 2.58
C GLN A 223 -28.24 6.36 1.99
N ILE A 224 -27.07 5.98 2.49
CA ILE A 224 -25.80 6.60 2.07
C ILE A 224 -24.79 5.51 1.76
N LEU A 225 -24.08 5.65 0.64
CA LEU A 225 -22.98 4.75 0.27
C LEU A 225 -21.70 5.06 1.04
N ASP A 226 -21.38 6.35 1.19
CA ASP A 226 -20.21 6.84 1.92
C ASP A 226 -20.61 7.81 3.02
N THR A 227 -20.38 7.46 4.27
CA THR A 227 -20.30 8.44 5.36
C THR A 227 -18.96 9.17 5.23
N ASN A 228 -18.86 10.05 4.24
CA ASN A 228 -17.75 11.00 4.24
C ASN A 228 -17.83 11.78 5.57
N MET A 229 -16.72 12.07 6.22
CA MET A 229 -16.68 12.65 7.58
C MET A 229 -17.23 14.08 7.69
N LYS A 230 -18.02 14.53 6.70
CA LYS A 230 -18.93 15.66 6.88
C LYS A 230 -19.94 15.23 7.94
N LYS A 231 -19.87 15.88 9.11
CA LYS A 231 -20.60 15.58 10.35
C LYS A 231 -22.15 15.55 10.22
N LYS A 232 -22.71 15.71 9.03
CA LYS A 232 -24.15 15.75 8.78
C LYS A 232 -24.48 14.92 7.54
N CYS A 233 -25.29 13.89 7.74
CA CYS A 233 -26.09 13.28 6.69
C CYS A 233 -27.02 14.35 6.10
N ASP A 234 -27.41 14.23 4.82
CA ASP A 234 -28.41 15.12 4.20
C ASP A 234 -29.76 15.11 4.94
N CYS A 235 -29.98 14.10 5.78
CA CYS A 235 -31.10 13.98 6.72
C CYS A 235 -30.96 14.79 8.03
N GLY A 236 -29.88 15.54 8.23
CA GLY A 236 -29.67 16.39 9.41
C GLY A 236 -29.31 15.66 10.71
N HIS A 237 -29.41 14.32 10.76
CA HIS A 237 -29.10 13.52 11.95
C HIS A 237 -27.58 13.30 12.15
N SER A 238 -27.20 13.10 13.41
CA SER A 238 -25.81 12.79 13.82
C SER A 238 -25.30 11.48 13.18
N SER A 239 -24.02 11.46 12.82
CA SER A 239 -23.35 10.27 12.26
C SER A 239 -23.44 9.04 13.17
N VAL A 240 -23.59 9.21 14.49
CA VAL A 240 -23.71 8.10 15.46
C VAL A 240 -25.04 7.34 15.31
N ARG A 241 -26.08 8.01 14.79
CA ARG A 241 -27.38 7.38 14.53
C ARG A 241 -27.38 6.56 13.23
N HIS A 242 -26.32 6.68 12.43
CA HIS A 242 -26.14 5.90 11.22
C HIS A 242 -25.37 4.62 11.51
N PHE A 243 -25.85 3.51 10.96
CA PHE A 243 -25.16 2.23 11.06
C PHE A 243 -24.91 1.65 9.67
N CYS A 244 -23.76 1.02 9.49
CA CYS A 244 -23.47 0.24 8.30
C CYS A 244 -24.25 -1.08 8.37
N TRP A 245 -25.04 -1.38 7.34
CA TRP A 245 -25.82 -2.61 7.29
C TRP A 245 -24.91 -3.83 7.42
N TRP A 246 -23.81 -3.86 6.65
CA TRP A 246 -22.86 -4.97 6.66
C TRP A 246 -22.24 -5.21 8.04
N ASN A 247 -21.83 -4.14 8.72
CA ASN A 247 -21.22 -4.30 10.04
C ASN A 247 -22.24 -4.86 11.03
N LYS A 248 -23.46 -4.31 11.06
CA LYS A 248 -24.50 -4.73 12.00
C LYS A 248 -24.93 -6.19 11.83
N TYR A 249 -25.16 -6.63 10.58
CA TYR A 249 -25.78 -7.93 10.31
C TYR A 249 -24.81 -9.04 9.90
N ILE A 250 -23.61 -8.70 9.43
CA ILE A 250 -22.63 -9.67 8.93
C ILE A 250 -21.33 -9.61 9.73
N ALA A 251 -20.58 -8.51 9.65
CA ALA A 251 -19.20 -8.50 10.14
C ALA A 251 -19.09 -8.60 11.67
N THR A 252 -19.91 -7.83 12.40
CA THR A 252 -19.90 -7.82 13.88
C THR A 252 -20.34 -9.18 14.43
N PRO A 253 -21.50 -9.75 14.08
CA PRO A 253 -21.92 -11.06 14.61
C PRO A 253 -20.93 -12.19 14.33
N ILE A 254 -20.27 -12.18 13.16
CA ILE A 254 -19.28 -13.21 12.82
C ILE A 254 -17.99 -13.03 13.64
N LEU A 255 -17.58 -11.79 13.92
CA LEU A 255 -16.38 -11.49 14.69
C LEU A 255 -16.52 -11.91 16.16
N TYR A 256 -17.68 -11.68 16.77
CA TYR A 256 -17.94 -12.00 18.18
C TYR A 256 -18.29 -13.48 18.44
N GLY A 257 -18.28 -14.32 17.40
CA GLY A 257 -18.30 -15.78 17.55
C GLY A 257 -19.14 -16.48 16.50
N SER A 258 -18.50 -17.19 15.56
CA SER A 258 -19.18 -17.98 14.53
C SER A 258 -20.06 -19.11 15.07
N ALA A 259 -19.77 -19.60 16.29
CA ALA A 259 -20.55 -20.63 16.98
C ALA A 259 -21.79 -20.10 17.71
N SER A 260 -21.86 -18.78 17.95
CA SER A 260 -23.03 -18.15 18.57
C SER A 260 -24.25 -18.26 17.65
N PHE A 261 -25.46 -18.16 18.23
CA PHE A 261 -26.69 -18.17 17.45
C PHE A 261 -26.71 -17.02 16.42
N GLU A 262 -26.26 -15.83 16.82
CA GLU A 262 -26.18 -14.65 15.95
C GLU A 262 -25.13 -14.82 14.85
N GLY A 263 -23.95 -15.38 15.17
CA GLY A 263 -22.90 -15.66 14.20
C GLY A 263 -23.30 -16.69 13.15
N ARG A 264 -23.99 -17.78 13.56
CA ARG A 264 -24.54 -18.77 12.63
C ARG A 264 -25.60 -18.16 11.73
N ARG A 265 -26.51 -17.37 12.28
CA ARG A 265 -27.53 -16.65 11.51
C ARG A 265 -26.91 -15.68 10.49
N ALA A 266 -25.87 -14.94 10.88
CA ALA A 266 -25.14 -14.05 9.99
C ALA A 266 -24.41 -14.81 8.87
N MET A 267 -23.84 -15.98 9.18
CA MET A 267 -23.20 -16.84 8.17
C MET A 267 -24.22 -17.42 7.18
N THR A 268 -25.38 -17.86 7.65
CA THR A 268 -26.47 -18.30 6.78
C THR A 268 -26.98 -17.15 5.91
N LEU A 269 -27.14 -15.95 6.46
CA LEU A 269 -27.51 -14.74 5.71
C LEU A 269 -26.48 -14.44 4.62
N LEU A 270 -25.19 -14.48 4.96
CA LEU A 270 -24.09 -14.26 4.03
C LEU A 270 -24.11 -15.29 2.89
N LYS A 271 -24.20 -16.58 3.21
CA LYS A 271 -24.12 -17.65 2.23
C LYS A 271 -25.36 -17.71 1.34
N GLU A 272 -26.54 -17.76 1.93
CA GLU A 272 -27.78 -18.09 1.21
C GLU A 272 -28.46 -16.89 0.56
N LYS A 273 -28.31 -15.68 1.12
CA LYS A 273 -28.90 -14.45 0.54
C LYS A 273 -27.90 -13.60 -0.21
N VAL A 274 -26.76 -13.28 0.41
CA VAL A 274 -25.81 -12.33 -0.16
C VAL A 274 -24.98 -13.00 -1.27
N LEU A 275 -24.17 -14.01 -0.94
CA LEU A 275 -23.22 -14.59 -1.88
C LEU A 275 -23.91 -15.34 -3.02
N LYS A 276 -25.01 -16.06 -2.75
CA LYS A 276 -25.74 -16.81 -3.77
C LYS A 276 -26.30 -15.93 -4.91
N GLY A 277 -26.71 -14.70 -4.61
CA GLY A 277 -27.26 -13.77 -5.60
C GLY A 277 -26.19 -12.94 -6.34
N ILE A 278 -24.97 -12.87 -5.81
CA ILE A 278 -23.94 -11.91 -6.24
C ILE A 278 -22.73 -12.59 -6.85
N VAL A 279 -22.33 -13.75 -6.31
CA VAL A 279 -21.07 -14.42 -6.64
C VAL A 279 -21.33 -15.65 -7.48
N LEU A 280 -20.77 -15.67 -8.69
CA LEU A 280 -20.64 -16.89 -9.48
C LEU A 280 -19.28 -17.53 -9.18
N ARG A 281 -19.28 -18.62 -8.41
CA ARG A 281 -18.07 -19.40 -8.11
C ARG A 281 -18.22 -20.84 -8.64
N ARG A 282 -17.37 -21.20 -9.61
CA ARG A 282 -17.23 -22.56 -10.13
C ARG A 282 -15.87 -23.12 -9.74
N THR A 283 -15.82 -24.37 -9.30
CA THR A 283 -14.57 -25.05 -8.97
C THR A 283 -14.16 -25.97 -10.12
N LYS A 284 -12.85 -26.17 -10.31
CA LYS A 284 -12.32 -27.11 -11.31
C LYS A 284 -12.83 -28.54 -11.07
N ILE A 285 -13.01 -28.91 -9.80
CA ILE A 285 -13.59 -30.21 -9.40
C ILE A 285 -15.04 -30.34 -9.86
N GLY A 286 -15.86 -29.30 -9.67
CA GLY A 286 -17.29 -29.33 -10.04
C GLY A 286 -17.56 -29.24 -11.54
N ARG A 287 -16.56 -28.90 -12.36
CA ARG A 287 -16.65 -28.82 -13.84
C ARG A 287 -15.64 -29.72 -14.53
N ALA A 288 -15.17 -30.77 -13.84
CA ALA A 288 -14.13 -31.66 -14.34
C ALA A 288 -14.51 -32.32 -15.69
N ALA A 289 -15.81 -32.61 -15.88
CA ALA A 289 -16.34 -33.18 -17.12
C ALA A 289 -16.16 -32.26 -18.35
N ASP A 290 -16.26 -30.93 -18.17
CA ASP A 290 -16.11 -29.98 -19.29
C ASP A 290 -14.65 -29.63 -19.56
N LEU A 291 -13.81 -29.74 -18.53
CA LEU A 291 -12.47 -29.15 -18.51
C LEU A 291 -11.36 -30.15 -18.87
N ALA A 292 -11.65 -31.46 -18.91
CA ALA A 292 -10.70 -32.54 -19.26
C ALA A 292 -9.27 -32.30 -18.73
N LEU A 293 -9.14 -31.77 -17.51
CA LEU A 293 -7.85 -31.37 -16.97
C LEU A 293 -7.08 -32.61 -16.51
N PRO A 294 -5.79 -32.74 -16.86
CA PRO A 294 -4.96 -33.78 -16.29
C PRO A 294 -4.91 -33.62 -14.76
N PRO A 295 -4.74 -34.72 -14.01
CA PRO A 295 -4.63 -34.67 -12.56
C PRO A 295 -3.42 -33.80 -12.16
N LYS A 296 -3.62 -32.92 -11.16
CA LYS A 296 -2.52 -32.15 -10.57
C LYS A 296 -1.70 -33.07 -9.67
N THR A 297 -0.56 -33.53 -10.17
CA THR A 297 0.43 -34.26 -9.36
C THR A 297 1.34 -33.27 -8.66
N VAL A 298 1.35 -33.26 -7.33
CA VAL A 298 2.29 -32.46 -6.52
C VAL A 298 3.35 -33.40 -5.96
N THR A 299 4.58 -33.27 -6.45
CA THR A 299 5.74 -34.00 -5.92
C THR A 299 6.56 -33.08 -5.03
N LEU A 300 6.85 -33.54 -3.82
CA LEU A 300 7.74 -32.82 -2.91
C LEU A 300 9.16 -33.35 -3.11
N ARG A 301 10.01 -32.52 -3.72
CA ARG A 301 11.45 -32.78 -3.81
C ARG A 301 12.14 -32.17 -2.58
N ARG A 302 13.00 -32.95 -1.93
CA ARG A 302 13.84 -32.50 -0.83
C ARG A 302 15.28 -32.50 -1.32
N ASP A 303 15.91 -31.33 -1.32
CA ASP A 303 17.32 -31.17 -1.67
C ASP A 303 18.10 -30.81 -0.41
N SER A 304 19.29 -31.38 -0.25
CA SER A 304 20.23 -31.06 0.84
C SER A 304 21.17 -29.96 0.41
N PHE A 305 21.49 -29.03 1.31
CA PHE A 305 22.46 -27.98 1.04
C PHE A 305 23.83 -28.54 0.64
N ASP A 306 24.53 -27.80 -0.22
CA ASP A 306 25.97 -27.98 -0.39
C ASP A 306 26.71 -27.62 0.91
N ARG A 307 27.92 -28.14 1.11
CA ARG A 307 28.70 -27.92 2.33
C ARG A 307 28.84 -26.44 2.68
N ASN A 308 29.11 -25.60 1.68
CA ASN A 308 29.30 -24.15 1.89
C ASN A 308 27.98 -23.46 2.25
N GLU A 309 26.86 -23.89 1.68
CA GLU A 309 25.53 -23.36 2.00
C GLU A 309 25.09 -23.78 3.41
N MET A 310 25.40 -25.03 3.80
CA MET A 310 25.13 -25.55 5.14
C MET A 310 25.90 -24.77 6.20
N GLU A 311 27.21 -24.58 6.02
CA GLU A 311 28.05 -23.80 6.96
C GLU A 311 27.54 -22.36 7.09
N PHE A 312 27.19 -21.71 5.97
CA PHE A 312 26.61 -20.37 5.98
C PHE A 312 25.27 -20.31 6.73
N TYR A 313 24.39 -21.28 6.48
CA TYR A 313 23.09 -21.36 7.13
C TYR A 313 23.20 -21.63 8.63
N GLU A 314 24.08 -22.55 9.05
CA GLU A 314 24.30 -22.87 10.47
C GLU A 314 24.85 -21.68 11.25
N ALA A 315 25.79 -20.92 10.67
CA ALA A 315 26.30 -19.70 11.29
C ALA A 315 25.18 -18.67 11.48
N LEU A 316 24.37 -18.43 10.44
CA LEU A 316 23.23 -17.49 10.50
C LEU A 316 22.15 -17.95 11.47
N TYR A 317 21.87 -19.25 11.53
CA TYR A 317 20.91 -19.86 12.45
C TYR A 317 21.35 -19.67 13.90
N THR A 318 22.61 -19.96 14.21
CA THR A 318 23.17 -19.78 15.55
C THR A 318 23.11 -18.33 16.01
N GLN A 319 23.45 -17.39 15.13
CA GLN A 319 23.32 -15.96 15.39
C GLN A 319 21.85 -15.56 15.65
N SER A 320 20.93 -16.06 14.83
CA SER A 320 19.49 -15.77 14.95
C SER A 320 18.89 -16.34 16.24
N CYS A 321 19.28 -17.56 16.64
CA CYS A 321 18.89 -18.16 17.92
C CYS A 321 19.36 -17.32 19.10
N THR A 322 20.62 -16.89 19.09
CA THR A 322 21.17 -16.05 20.17
C THR A 322 20.39 -14.75 20.32
N GLN A 323 20.03 -14.10 19.20
CA GLN A 323 19.21 -12.89 19.21
C GLN A 323 17.78 -13.16 19.68
N PHE A 324 17.19 -14.26 19.25
CA PHE A 324 15.85 -14.67 19.70
C PHE A 324 15.82 -14.93 21.22
N ASP A 325 16.79 -15.68 21.73
CA ASP A 325 16.91 -15.99 23.17
C ASP A 325 17.05 -14.72 24.01
N SER A 326 17.75 -13.70 23.49
CA SER A 326 17.84 -12.40 24.15
C SER A 326 16.47 -11.73 24.33
N TYR A 327 15.56 -11.86 23.35
CA TYR A 327 14.19 -11.34 23.44
C TYR A 327 13.32 -12.13 24.39
N VAL A 328 13.53 -13.45 24.47
CA VAL A 328 12.85 -14.34 25.41
C VAL A 328 13.25 -13.97 26.85
N VAL A 329 14.55 -13.86 27.12
CA VAL A 329 15.08 -13.49 28.45
C VAL A 329 14.62 -12.10 28.87
N ALA A 330 14.59 -11.14 27.92
CA ALA A 330 14.08 -9.79 28.18
C ALA A 330 12.55 -9.73 28.35
N GLY A 331 11.80 -10.81 28.09
CA GLY A 331 10.33 -10.83 28.16
C GLY A 331 9.64 -9.93 27.12
N THR A 332 10.32 -9.57 26.03
CA THR A 332 9.86 -8.58 25.04
C THR A 332 9.41 -9.19 23.70
N LEU A 333 9.22 -10.51 23.64
CA LEU A 333 8.80 -11.26 22.44
C LEU A 333 7.66 -10.60 21.65
N LEU A 334 6.56 -10.25 22.34
CA LEU A 334 5.37 -9.67 21.69
C LEU A 334 5.60 -8.26 21.15
N ASN A 335 6.55 -7.52 21.74
CA ASN A 335 6.88 -6.16 21.30
C ASN A 335 7.88 -6.18 20.13
N ASN A 336 8.64 -7.27 19.97
CA ASN A 336 9.70 -7.42 18.97
C ASN A 336 9.33 -8.35 17.80
N TYR A 337 8.04 -8.59 17.55
CA TYR A 337 7.59 -9.46 16.46
C TYR A 337 8.21 -9.11 15.10
N ALA A 338 8.41 -7.81 14.82
CA ALA A 338 9.03 -7.35 13.58
C ALA A 338 10.48 -7.84 13.43
N HIS A 339 11.27 -7.79 14.50
CA HIS A 339 12.64 -8.30 14.52
C HIS A 339 12.67 -9.83 14.36
N ILE A 340 11.74 -10.55 14.99
CA ILE A 340 11.63 -12.00 14.85
C ILE A 340 11.30 -12.39 13.40
N PHE A 341 10.40 -11.66 12.75
CA PHE A 341 10.12 -11.88 11.33
C PHE A 341 11.31 -11.55 10.42
N ASP A 342 12.13 -10.53 10.75
CA ASP A 342 13.37 -10.25 10.02
C ASP A 342 14.35 -11.43 10.11
N LEU A 343 14.56 -11.98 11.31
CA LEU A 343 15.39 -13.18 11.51
C LEU A 343 14.92 -14.36 10.67
N LEU A 344 13.62 -14.67 10.72
CA LEU A 344 13.03 -15.75 9.91
C LEU A 344 13.14 -15.47 8.41
N THR A 345 13.02 -14.22 7.99
CA THR A 345 13.13 -13.82 6.58
C THR A 345 14.55 -14.03 6.07
N ARG A 346 15.58 -13.70 6.86
CA ARG A 346 16.98 -13.95 6.52
C ARG A 346 17.28 -15.45 6.40
N LEU A 347 16.78 -16.26 7.33
CA LEU A 347 16.92 -17.72 7.25
C LEU A 347 16.26 -18.28 5.97
N ARG A 348 15.06 -17.79 5.63
CA ARG A 348 14.37 -18.19 4.39
C ARG A 348 15.15 -17.79 3.14
N GLN A 349 15.71 -16.58 3.11
CA GLN A 349 16.55 -16.12 2.02
C GLN A 349 17.83 -16.96 1.88
N ALA A 350 18.46 -17.34 2.98
CA ALA A 350 19.64 -18.20 2.96
C ALA A 350 19.35 -19.57 2.37
N VAL A 351 18.16 -20.14 2.64
CA VAL A 351 17.70 -21.41 2.05
C VAL A 351 17.43 -21.29 0.54
N ASP A 352 17.12 -20.10 0.05
CA ASP A 352 16.95 -19.85 -1.39
C ASP A 352 18.29 -19.62 -2.10
N HIS A 353 19.11 -18.69 -1.59
CA HIS A 353 20.46 -18.43 -2.08
C HIS A 353 21.26 -17.57 -1.06
N PRO A 354 22.50 -17.95 -0.69
CA PRO A 354 23.33 -17.18 0.26
C PRO A 354 23.53 -15.70 -0.11
N TYR A 355 23.56 -15.38 -1.41
CA TYR A 355 23.76 -14.03 -1.92
C TYR A 355 22.61 -13.07 -1.61
N LEU A 356 21.40 -13.58 -1.35
CA LEU A 356 20.28 -12.75 -0.91
C LEU A 356 20.52 -12.16 0.47
N VAL A 357 21.31 -12.84 1.30
CA VAL A 357 21.70 -12.38 2.64
C VAL A 357 23.02 -11.60 2.56
N ALA A 358 24.04 -12.16 1.91
CA ALA A 358 25.39 -11.57 1.84
C ALA A 358 25.44 -10.25 1.06
N PHE A 359 24.62 -10.09 0.02
CA PHE A 359 24.47 -8.82 -0.70
C PHE A 359 23.18 -8.09 -0.31
N SER A 360 22.56 -8.45 0.82
CA SER A 360 21.52 -7.60 1.39
C SER A 360 22.16 -6.26 1.80
N LYS A 361 21.42 -5.16 1.68
CA LYS A 361 21.91 -3.82 2.05
C LYS A 361 22.37 -3.73 3.53
N THR A 362 21.92 -4.67 4.35
CA THR A 362 22.27 -4.84 5.76
C THR A 362 23.64 -5.50 6.00
N ALA A 363 24.20 -6.22 5.02
CA ALA A 363 25.55 -6.81 5.13
C ALA A 363 26.66 -5.79 4.81
N GLU A 364 26.40 -4.82 3.92
CA GLU A 364 27.35 -3.74 3.58
C GLU A 364 27.66 -2.81 4.78
N SER A 365 26.77 -2.71 5.77
CA SER A 365 26.98 -1.90 6.97
C SER A 365 28.01 -2.47 7.96
N GLN A 366 28.49 -3.71 7.79
CA GLN A 366 29.44 -4.31 8.74
C GLN A 366 30.91 -4.36 8.29
N GLU A 367 31.26 -4.18 7.01
CA GLU A 367 32.63 -4.45 6.53
C GLU A 367 33.41 -3.31 5.84
N GLY A 368 32.95 -2.05 5.80
CA GLY A 368 33.65 -1.03 4.99
C GLY A 368 33.61 0.42 5.45
N CYS A 369 34.39 0.78 6.46
CA CYS A 369 34.82 2.17 6.64
C CYS A 369 36.06 2.45 5.76
N LYS A 370 35.86 3.07 4.58
CA LYS A 370 36.68 4.16 3.98
C LYS A 370 36.34 4.39 2.49
N ASN A 371 35.80 5.57 2.21
CA ASN A 371 35.89 6.37 0.97
C ASN A 371 35.63 5.71 -0.40
N GLN A 372 34.45 5.95 -0.99
CA GLN A 372 34.27 6.86 -2.14
C GLN A 372 32.79 6.89 -2.57
N GLN A 373 32.23 8.09 -2.66
CA GLN A 373 30.87 8.37 -3.11
C GLN A 373 30.76 8.27 -4.63
N ASN A 374 29.69 7.62 -5.13
CA ASN A 374 28.70 8.18 -6.07
C ASN A 374 28.09 7.10 -6.99
N GLY A 375 26.88 6.68 -6.63
CA GLY A 375 25.90 6.09 -7.54
C GLY A 375 24.49 6.38 -6.99
N PRO A 376 23.47 6.65 -7.82
CA PRO A 376 22.13 6.91 -7.33
C PRO A 376 21.56 5.59 -6.78
N MET A 377 21.65 5.41 -5.46
CA MET A 377 21.11 4.27 -4.74
C MET A 377 19.58 4.32 -4.76
N GLU A 378 18.97 3.30 -5.33
CA GLU A 378 17.55 2.97 -5.08
C GLU A 378 17.45 2.35 -3.69
N SER A 379 17.44 3.17 -2.65
CA SER A 379 17.38 2.75 -1.24
C SER A 379 15.97 2.27 -0.88
N GLN A 380 15.85 1.24 -0.03
CA GLN A 380 14.56 0.67 0.40
C GLN A 380 14.19 1.30 1.75
N CYS A 381 12.93 1.66 1.94
CA CYS A 381 12.48 2.32 3.15
C CYS A 381 12.34 1.32 4.31
N GLY A 382 12.96 1.61 5.45
CA GLY A 382 12.87 0.79 6.68
C GLY A 382 11.52 0.81 7.41
N ILE A 383 10.46 1.37 6.82
CA ILE A 383 9.09 1.40 7.39
C ILE A 383 8.09 0.72 6.45
N CYS A 384 8.08 1.09 5.17
CA CYS A 384 7.17 0.45 4.21
C CYS A 384 7.81 -0.74 3.46
N HIS A 385 9.13 -0.92 3.57
CA HIS A 385 9.89 -1.95 2.87
C HIS A 385 9.76 -1.92 1.34
N GLU A 386 9.32 -0.79 0.79
CA GLU A 386 9.30 -0.51 -0.66
C GLU A 386 10.49 0.38 -1.04
N LEU A 387 10.72 0.58 -2.34
CA LEU A 387 11.71 1.56 -2.82
C LEU A 387 11.37 2.93 -2.26
N ALA A 388 12.34 3.59 -1.63
CA ALA A 388 12.10 4.78 -0.85
C ALA A 388 11.81 5.98 -1.77
N GLU A 389 10.53 6.39 -1.80
CA GLU A 389 10.10 7.64 -2.41
C GLU A 389 10.46 8.82 -1.48
N ASP A 390 11.08 9.86 -2.02
CA ASP A 390 11.59 11.02 -1.26
C ASP A 390 12.48 10.58 -0.08
N VAL A 391 13.64 10.02 -0.41
CA VAL A 391 14.60 9.43 0.55
C VAL A 391 14.99 10.42 1.65
N VAL A 392 14.78 10.01 2.90
CA VAL A 392 15.32 10.66 4.09
C VAL A 392 16.30 9.70 4.76
N VAL A 393 17.55 10.13 4.91
CA VAL A 393 18.56 9.39 5.66
C VAL A 393 18.64 9.98 7.06
N THR A 394 18.52 9.11 8.05
CA THR A 394 18.62 9.52 9.45
C THR A 394 20.07 9.69 9.88
N SER A 395 20.34 10.39 10.98
CA SER A 395 21.69 10.53 11.54
C SER A 395 22.33 9.20 11.99
N CYS A 396 21.51 8.17 12.14
CA CYS A 396 21.90 6.78 12.32
C CYS A 396 21.92 5.99 11.00
N ASP A 397 22.08 6.65 9.86
CA ASP A 397 22.17 6.12 8.48
C ASP A 397 21.02 5.22 7.98
N HIS A 398 19.89 5.19 8.69
CA HIS A 398 18.71 4.47 8.24
C HIS A 398 17.91 5.29 7.23
N VAL A 399 17.51 4.63 6.14
CA VAL A 399 16.80 5.23 5.00
C VAL A 399 15.30 4.98 5.09
N PHE A 400 14.51 6.05 4.96
CA PHE A 400 13.07 5.99 4.96
C PHE A 400 12.45 6.82 3.84
N CYS A 401 11.24 6.49 3.42
CA CYS A 401 10.41 7.45 2.72
C CYS A 401 10.12 8.62 3.66
N LYS A 402 10.20 9.85 3.15
CA LYS A 402 9.82 11.05 3.91
C LYS A 402 8.43 10.92 4.52
N THR A 403 7.48 10.35 3.76
CA THR A 403 6.10 10.10 4.20
C THR A 403 6.04 9.10 5.34
N CYS A 404 6.71 7.97 5.22
CA CYS A 404 6.72 6.92 6.23
C CYS A 404 7.35 7.39 7.55
N LEU A 405 8.48 8.10 7.48
CA LEU A 405 9.13 8.64 8.69
C LEU A 405 8.28 9.71 9.36
N MET A 406 7.60 10.55 8.56
CA MET A 406 6.67 11.54 9.11
C MET A 406 5.44 10.90 9.74
N GLU A 407 4.85 9.87 9.12
CA GLU A 407 3.72 9.14 9.69
C GLU A 407 4.10 8.43 10.99
N TYR A 408 5.23 7.73 11.03
CA TYR A 408 5.76 7.09 12.24
C TYR A 408 5.96 8.09 13.39
N SER A 409 6.56 9.26 13.09
CA SER A 409 6.75 10.32 14.09
C SER A 409 5.42 10.90 14.60
N ALA A 410 4.36 10.85 13.79
CA ALA A 410 3.04 11.37 14.12
C ALA A 410 2.18 10.37 14.92
N THR A 411 2.34 9.06 14.73
CA THR A 411 1.56 8.03 15.45
C THR A 411 2.08 7.74 16.84
N LEU A 412 3.40 7.73 17.06
CA LEU A 412 3.98 7.31 18.34
C LEU A 412 4.45 8.49 19.22
N GLY A 413 4.45 9.71 18.68
CA GLY A 413 4.96 10.90 19.37
C GLY A 413 6.44 10.83 19.72
N ASN A 414 7.16 9.78 19.32
CA ASN A 414 8.55 9.56 19.67
C ASN A 414 9.45 10.00 18.51
N VAL A 415 10.41 10.86 18.80
CA VAL A 415 11.45 11.32 17.84
C VAL A 415 12.60 10.31 17.73
N SER A 416 12.34 9.02 17.91
CA SER A 416 13.33 7.97 17.79
C SER A 416 13.27 7.31 16.40
N CYS A 417 14.41 6.86 15.91
CA CYS A 417 14.53 6.17 14.64
C CYS A 417 13.71 4.87 14.69
N PRO A 418 12.78 4.63 13.75
CA PRO A 418 11.99 3.41 13.72
C PRO A 418 12.81 2.12 13.63
N SER A 419 14.05 2.20 13.15
CA SER A 419 14.91 1.03 12.96
C SER A 419 15.88 0.78 14.11
N CYS A 420 16.29 1.80 14.87
CA CYS A 420 17.33 1.64 15.90
C CYS A 420 17.08 2.42 17.19
N SER A 421 15.91 3.05 17.34
CA SER A 421 15.48 3.79 18.53
C SER A 421 16.36 4.99 18.94
N ASN A 422 17.41 5.32 18.19
CA ASN A 422 18.22 6.53 18.40
C ASN A 422 17.43 7.81 18.12
N PRO A 423 17.67 8.91 18.84
CA PRO A 423 16.98 10.18 18.60
C PRO A 423 17.28 10.71 17.19
N LEU A 424 16.22 10.97 16.41
CA LEU A 424 16.25 11.54 15.08
C LEU A 424 16.75 12.99 15.14
N THR A 425 18.01 13.22 14.76
CA THR A 425 18.60 14.56 14.56
C THR A 425 18.56 15.01 13.10
N VAL A 426 17.57 14.54 12.33
CA VAL A 426 17.45 14.84 10.90
C VAL A 426 16.81 16.20 10.69
N ASP A 427 17.53 17.11 10.05
CA ASP A 427 16.98 18.38 9.58
C ASP A 427 16.26 18.16 8.24
N LEU A 428 14.93 18.24 8.27
CA LEU A 428 14.06 17.94 7.12
C LEU A 428 13.84 19.16 6.18
N THR A 429 14.63 20.22 6.36
CA THR A 429 14.44 21.54 5.72
C THR A 429 15.35 21.81 4.51
N THR A 430 16.37 20.98 4.24
CA THR A 430 17.29 21.23 3.13
C THR A 430 16.70 20.81 1.78
N GLU A 431 16.34 21.80 0.96
CA GLU A 431 16.01 21.59 -0.45
C GLU A 431 17.27 21.16 -1.22
N ASN A 432 17.32 19.90 -1.63
CA ASN A 432 18.38 19.41 -2.51
C ASN A 432 18.11 19.91 -3.94
N SER A 433 18.51 21.14 -4.20
CA SER A 433 18.48 21.76 -5.53
C SER A 433 19.56 21.11 -6.40
N ARG A 434 19.19 20.08 -7.18
CA ARG A 434 20.01 19.59 -8.29
C ARG A 434 19.23 19.72 -9.59
N ARG A 435 19.53 20.81 -10.32
CA ARG A 435 19.19 21.00 -11.73
C ARG A 435 19.65 19.78 -12.53
N LYS A 436 18.73 19.12 -13.24
CA LYS A 436 19.06 18.06 -14.21
C LYS A 436 19.60 18.71 -15.48
N VAL A 437 20.87 18.45 -15.80
CA VAL A 437 21.41 18.58 -17.16
C VAL A 437 21.35 17.18 -17.81
N PRO A 438 20.94 17.05 -19.08
CA PRO A 438 20.78 15.74 -19.71
C PRO A 438 22.14 15.18 -20.14
N ALA A 439 22.47 13.97 -19.67
CA ALA A 439 23.63 13.23 -20.15
C ALA A 439 23.21 12.17 -21.18
N ASN A 440 23.94 12.21 -22.29
CA ASN A 440 23.79 11.48 -23.53
C ASN A 440 24.19 10.00 -23.39
N LEU A 441 23.85 9.20 -24.41
CA LEU A 441 24.00 7.75 -24.52
C LEU A 441 25.42 7.19 -24.26
N LYS A 442 25.51 6.06 -23.53
CA LYS A 442 26.06 4.74 -23.98
C LYS A 442 26.33 3.83 -22.76
N GLY A 443 25.88 2.56 -22.84
CA GLY A 443 26.22 1.48 -21.89
C GLY A 443 25.10 1.12 -20.91
N GLY A 444 24.38 0.03 -21.20
CA GLY A 444 23.29 -0.47 -20.35
C GLY A 444 23.80 -0.96 -19.00
N LYS A 445 23.36 -0.33 -17.90
CA LYS A 445 23.62 -0.81 -16.54
C LYS A 445 22.84 -2.11 -16.32
N ARG A 446 23.54 -3.19 -15.95
CA ARG A 446 22.91 -4.42 -15.46
C ARG A 446 22.27 -4.12 -14.09
N SER A 447 20.96 -4.33 -13.97
CA SER A 447 20.23 -4.15 -12.70
C SER A 447 20.26 -5.44 -11.87
N GLY A 448 20.27 -5.31 -10.52
CA GLY A 448 20.18 -6.45 -9.58
C GLY A 448 21.51 -6.93 -8.99
N ILE A 449 21.48 -8.06 -8.25
CA ILE A 449 22.64 -8.72 -7.62
C ILE A 449 23.76 -9.02 -8.63
N LEU A 450 23.38 -9.33 -9.87
CA LEU A 450 24.30 -9.57 -10.99
C LEU A 450 25.10 -8.31 -11.41
N GLY A 451 24.63 -7.12 -11.05
CA GLY A 451 25.37 -5.86 -11.21
C GLY A 451 26.36 -5.57 -10.08
N ARG A 452 26.32 -6.35 -8.98
CA ARG A 452 27.22 -6.23 -7.81
C ARG A 452 28.36 -7.24 -7.82
N LEU A 453 28.28 -8.25 -8.69
CA LEU A 453 29.37 -9.19 -8.93
C LEU A 453 30.40 -8.56 -9.88
N GLN A 454 31.68 -8.67 -9.52
CA GLN A 454 32.78 -8.09 -10.30
C GLN A 454 33.00 -8.86 -11.62
N SER A 455 32.67 -10.16 -11.66
CA SER A 455 32.67 -11.01 -12.86
C SER A 455 31.52 -12.03 -12.82
N LEU A 456 31.01 -12.42 -13.99
CA LEU A 456 30.04 -13.52 -14.12
C LEU A 456 30.65 -14.89 -13.78
N ALA A 457 31.99 -15.00 -13.82
CA ALA A 457 32.71 -16.22 -13.45
C ALA A 457 32.69 -16.47 -11.94
N ASP A 458 32.44 -15.44 -11.13
CA ASP A 458 32.40 -15.54 -9.67
C ASP A 458 31.00 -15.90 -9.14
N PHE A 459 30.00 -16.00 -10.03
CA PHE A 459 28.65 -16.37 -9.65
C PHE A 459 28.60 -17.85 -9.26
N LYS A 460 28.34 -18.11 -7.97
CA LYS A 460 28.01 -19.44 -7.49
C LYS A 460 26.51 -19.66 -7.54
N THR A 461 26.10 -20.76 -8.17
CA THR A 461 24.72 -21.24 -8.15
C THR A 461 24.35 -21.72 -6.74
N SER A 462 23.05 -21.82 -6.48
CA SER A 462 22.52 -22.39 -5.23
C SER A 462 21.91 -23.76 -5.48
N THR A 463 21.84 -24.61 -4.46
CA THR A 463 21.24 -25.96 -4.56
C THR A 463 19.85 -25.96 -5.20
N LYS A 464 18.99 -24.98 -4.86
CA LYS A 464 17.64 -24.88 -5.44
C LYS A 464 17.63 -24.49 -6.93
N ILE A 465 18.53 -23.58 -7.32
CA ILE A 465 18.66 -23.17 -8.73
C ILE A 465 19.16 -24.36 -9.55
N ASP A 466 20.16 -25.10 -9.06
CA ASP A 466 20.68 -26.27 -9.76
C ASP A 466 19.66 -27.39 -9.86
N ALA A 467 18.89 -27.64 -8.79
CA ALA A 467 17.76 -28.56 -8.80
C ALA A 467 16.68 -28.16 -9.82
N LEU A 468 16.37 -26.86 -9.92
CA LEU A 468 15.40 -26.32 -10.88
C LEU A 468 15.91 -26.46 -12.32
N VAL A 469 17.16 -26.09 -12.59
CA VAL A 469 17.79 -26.21 -13.91
C VAL A 469 17.84 -27.67 -14.34
N SER A 470 18.26 -28.58 -13.46
CA SER A 470 18.22 -30.03 -13.69
C SER A 470 16.82 -30.52 -14.05
N TRP A 471 15.77 -29.99 -13.40
CA TRP A 471 14.40 -30.37 -13.69
C TRP A 471 13.88 -29.82 -15.02
N ILE A 472 14.24 -28.58 -15.36
CA ILE A 472 13.91 -27.96 -16.65
C ILE A 472 14.59 -28.70 -17.81
N THR A 473 15.87 -29.04 -17.67
CA THR A 473 16.60 -29.78 -18.70
C THR A 473 16.05 -31.19 -18.86
N TRP A 474 15.73 -31.88 -17.75
CA TRP A 474 15.09 -33.20 -17.81
C TRP A 474 13.70 -33.14 -18.47
N SER A 475 12.90 -32.11 -18.17
CA SER A 475 11.59 -31.90 -18.79
C SER A 475 11.69 -31.59 -20.29
N ALA A 476 12.69 -30.80 -20.71
CA ALA A 476 12.93 -30.51 -22.12
C ALA A 476 13.34 -31.76 -22.91
N VAL A 477 14.12 -32.66 -22.30
CA VAL A 477 14.51 -33.96 -22.89
C VAL A 477 13.36 -34.95 -22.93
N VAL A 478 12.46 -34.94 -21.94
CA VAL A 478 11.28 -35.84 -21.90
C VAL A 478 10.13 -35.34 -22.81
N CYS A 479 10.08 -34.03 -23.09
CA CYS A 479 9.09 -33.43 -24.00
C CYS A 479 9.56 -33.27 -25.45
N SER A 480 10.81 -33.63 -25.75
CA SER A 480 11.34 -33.77 -27.13
C SER A 480 11.25 -35.23 -27.56
#